data_AF-A0A6V8ML81-F1
#
_entry.id   AF-A0A6V8ML81-F1
#
_cell.length_a   1.000
_cell.length_b   1.000
_cell.length_c   1.000
_cell.angle_alpha   90.00
_cell.angle_beta   90.00
_cell.angle_gamma   90.00
#
_symmetry.space_group_name_H-M   'P 1'
#
loop_
_entity.id
_entity.type
_entity.pdbx_description
1 polymer ?
#
loop_
_entity_poly.entity_id
_entity_poly.type
_entity_poly.pdbx_seq_one_letter_code
_entity_poly.pdbx_strand_id
1 'polypeptide(L)' 'MTMKIYLFDNETGCYQGEDFADQAPGDVLSTMLEEGITTIAPPPYGPGEIPVFHGPSAAWQISRITDLKR' A
#
# COMPACT_ATOMS: atom_id res chain seq x y z
N MET A 1 9.32 -14.57 -12.40
CA MET A 1 10.15 -13.48 -11.87
C MET A 1 9.42 -13.00 -10.65
N THR A 2 10.01 -13.11 -9.47
CA THR A 2 9.33 -12.73 -8.23
C THR A 2 9.44 -11.21 -8.03
N MET A 3 8.32 -10.55 -7.82
CA MET A 3 8.16 -9.10 -7.71
C MET A 3 7.77 -8.74 -6.28
N LYS A 4 8.38 -7.69 -5.71
CA LYS A 4 7.94 -7.15 -4.42
C LYS A 4 6.61 -6.41 -4.57
N ILE A 5 5.69 -6.70 -3.66
CA ILE A 5 4.40 -6.04 -3.51
C ILE A 5 4.29 -5.45 -2.11
N TYR A 6 3.38 -4.50 -1.96
CA TYR A 6 3.14 -3.76 -0.74
C TYR A 6 1.66 -3.84 -0.41
N LEU A 7 1.38 -4.21 0.84
CA LEU A 7 0.03 -4.45 1.34
C LEU A 7 -0.48 -3.23 2.08
N PHE A 8 -1.75 -2.90 1.87
CA PHE A 8 -2.45 -1.85 2.59
C PHE A 8 -3.86 -2.33 2.95
N ASP A 9 -4.40 -1.76 4.02
CA ASP A 9 -5.78 -1.96 4.42
C ASP A 9 -6.73 -1.24 3.46
N ASN A 10 -7.69 -1.94 2.86
CA ASN A 10 -8.60 -1.32 1.89
C ASN A 10 -9.56 -0.28 2.48
N GLU A 11 -9.86 -0.38 3.78
CA GLU A 11 -10.78 0.54 4.44
C GLU A 11 -10.08 1.85 4.84
N THR A 12 -8.87 1.74 5.39
CA THR A 12 -8.13 2.85 5.97
C THR A 12 -6.94 3.33 5.12
N GLY A 13 -6.50 2.53 4.15
CA GLY A 13 -5.29 2.74 3.37
C GLY A 13 -3.99 2.42 4.12
N CYS A 14 -4.04 2.02 5.40
CA CYS A 14 -2.83 1.87 6.21
C CYS A 14 -1.90 0.78 5.69
N TYR A 15 -0.61 1.07 5.59
CA TYR A 15 0.42 0.10 5.23
C TYR A 15 0.46 -1.08 6.20
N GLN A 16 0.45 -2.30 5.66
CA GLN A 16 0.45 -3.55 6.43
C GLN A 16 1.75 -4.35 6.29
N GLY A 17 2.58 -4.05 5.28
CA GLY A 17 3.85 -4.74 5.06
C GLY A 17 4.18 -4.97 3.60
N GLU A 18 5.21 -5.78 3.39
CA GLU A 18 5.70 -6.16 2.06
C GLU A 18 5.63 -7.68 1.88
N ASP A 19 5.38 -8.11 0.65
CA ASP A 19 5.36 -9.51 0.25
C ASP A 19 5.91 -9.67 -1.17
N PHE A 20 5.86 -10.88 -1.73
CA PHE A 20 6.40 -11.23 -3.02
C PHE A 20 5.38 -11.98 -3.87
N ALA A 21 5.17 -11.53 -5.10
CA ALA A 21 4.31 -12.18 -6.09
C ALA A 21 5.13 -12.80 -7.23
N ASP A 22 4.80 -14.03 -7.63
CA ASP A 22 5.53 -14.76 -8.68
C ASP A 22 5.18 -14.34 -10.11
N GLN A 23 4.09 -13.58 -10.28
CA GLN A 23 3.64 -13.05 -11.57
C GLN A 23 3.72 -11.53 -11.59
N ALA A 24 4.29 -10.96 -12.66
CA ALA A 24 4.20 -9.54 -12.94
C ALA A 24 2.73 -9.20 -13.24
N PRO A 25 2.15 -8.19 -12.59
CA PRO A 25 0.76 -7.86 -12.84
C PRO A 25 0.64 -7.26 -14.24
N GLY A 26 -0.05 -7.99 -15.12
CA GLY A 26 -0.60 -7.43 -16.36
C GLY A 26 -1.79 -6.51 -16.06
N ASP A 27 -2.89 -6.67 -16.80
CA ASP A 27 -4.20 -5.97 -16.61
C ASP A 27 -4.86 -6.16 -15.21
N VAL A 28 -4.19 -6.86 -14.28
CA VAL A 28 -4.64 -7.15 -12.92
C VAL A 28 -4.38 -6.02 -11.92
N LEU A 29 -3.78 -4.89 -12.33
CA LEU A 29 -3.49 -3.78 -11.42
C LEU A 29 -4.76 -3.27 -10.69
N SER A 30 -5.89 -3.20 -11.40
CA SER A 30 -7.17 -2.79 -10.81
C SER A 30 -7.65 -3.77 -9.73
N THR A 31 -7.51 -5.08 -9.98
CA THR A 31 -7.87 -6.13 -9.01
C THR A 31 -6.95 -6.12 -7.80
N MET A 32 -5.64 -5.90 -8.01
CA MET A 32 -4.68 -5.80 -6.90
C MET A 32 -5.01 -4.64 -5.97
N LEU A 33 -5.40 -3.49 -6.52
CA LEU A 33 -5.80 -2.33 -5.73
C LEU A 33 -7.08 -2.61 -4.92
N GLU A 34 -8.05 -3.34 -5.49
CA GLU A 34 -9.26 -3.78 -4.77
C GLU A 34 -8.95 -4.81 -3.67
N GLU A 35 -7.82 -5.51 -3.75
CA GLU A 35 -7.35 -6.48 -2.76
C GLU A 35 -6.37 -5.89 -1.73
N GLY A 36 -6.13 -4.57 -1.76
CA GLY A 36 -5.22 -3.92 -0.81
C GLY A 36 -3.76 -4.16 -1.15
N ILE A 37 -3.43 -4.32 -2.44
CA ILE A 37 -2.10 -4.65 -2.93
C ILE A 37 -1.65 -3.60 -3.95
N THR A 38 -0.41 -3.13 -3.80
CA THR A 38 0.23 -2.24 -4.77
C THR A 38 1.67 -2.63 -5.03
N THR A 39 2.17 -2.29 -6.21
CA THR A 39 3.58 -2.46 -6.59
C THR A 39 4.42 -1.22 -6.29
N ILE A 40 3.76 -0.14 -5.87
CA ILE A 40 4.38 1.14 -5.55
C ILE A 40 4.91 1.04 -4.12
N ALA A 41 6.22 1.28 -3.95
CA ALA A 41 6.83 1.25 -2.63
C ALA A 41 6.33 2.41 -1.75
N PRO A 42 6.07 2.18 -0.45
CA PRO A 42 5.82 3.27 0.47
C PRO A 42 7.08 4.14 0.61
N PRO A 43 6.92 5.45 0.81
CA PRO A 43 8.04 6.32 1.13
C PRO A 43 8.61 5.97 2.51
N PRO A 44 9.86 6.36 2.82
CA PRO A 44 10.41 6.24 4.16
C PRO A 44 9.52 6.94 5.19
N TYR A 45 9.33 6.31 6.34
CA TYR A 45 8.53 6.82 7.45
C TYR A 45 9.27 6.62 8.78
N GLY A 46 9.05 7.53 9.72
CA GLY A 46 9.68 7.53 11.03
C GLY A 46 8.80 6.97 12.16
N PRO A 47 9.31 6.98 13.41
CA PRO A 47 8.52 6.63 14.58
C PRO A 47 7.28 7.51 14.70
N GLY A 48 6.10 6.89 14.87
CA GLY A 48 4.82 7.61 14.99
C GLY A 48 4.17 7.98 13.66
N GLU A 49 4.78 7.60 12.53
CA GLU A 49 4.26 7.81 11.18
C GLU A 49 3.84 6.48 10.57
N ILE A 50 2.87 6.52 9.65
CA ILE A 50 2.47 5.39 8.83
C ILE A 50 2.20 5.85 7.40
N PRO A 51 2.65 5.09 6.39
CA PRO A 51 2.18 5.28 5.02
C PRO A 51 0.72 4.87 4.88
N VAL A 52 -0.08 5.72 4.25
CA VAL A 52 -1.48 5.49 3.91
C VAL A 52 -1.61 5.55 2.39
N PHE A 53 -2.07 4.47 1.78
CA PHE A 53 -2.29 4.39 0.35
C PHE A 53 -3.62 5.04 -0.02
N HIS A 54 -3.57 5.97 -0.97
CA HIS A 54 -4.75 6.57 -1.55
C HIS A 54 -5.04 5.90 -2.90
N GLY A 55 -6.00 4.97 -2.89
CA GLY A 55 -6.42 4.20 -4.07
C GLY A 55 -6.71 5.08 -5.31
N PRO A 56 -7.53 6.15 -5.21
CA PRO A 56 -7.87 6.98 -6.36
C PRO A 56 -6.68 7.68 -7.04
N SER A 57 -5.62 8.00 -6.30
CA SER A 57 -4.40 8.61 -6.85
C SER A 57 -3.26 7.62 -7.04
N ALA A 58 -3.48 6.35 -6.71
CA ALA A 58 -2.46 5.29 -6.66
C ALA A 58 -1.15 5.77 -6.01
N ALA A 59 -1.23 6.42 -4.86
CA ALA A 59 -0.06 7.03 -4.22
C ALA A 59 -0.10 6.90 -2.69
N TRP A 60 1.09 6.84 -2.09
CA TRP A 60 1.25 6.86 -0.65
C TRP A 60 1.30 8.28 -0.10
N GLN A 61 0.73 8.47 1.08
CA GLN A 61 0.86 9.68 1.89
C GLN A 61 1.29 9.29 3.30
N ILE A 62 2.18 10.08 3.91
CA ILE A 62 2.55 9.87 5.31
C ILE A 62 1.51 10.52 6.21
N SER A 63 0.97 9.73 7.14
CA SER A 63 0.09 10.20 8.21
C SER A 63 0.72 9.95 9.57
N ARG A 64 0.42 10.79 10.56
CA ARG A 64 0.77 10.49 11.94
C ARG A 64 -0.24 9.51 12.51
N ILE A 65 0.24 8.59 13.33
CA ILE A 65 -0.63 7.60 14.00
C ILE A 65 -1.69 8.30 14.89
N THR A 66 -1.39 9.49 15.42
CA THR A 66 -2.33 10.32 16.19
C THR A 66 -3.51 10.84 15.38
N ASP A 67 -3.34 10.93 14.07
CA ASP A 67 -4.31 11.55 13.15
C ASP A 67 -5.20 10.49 12.49
N LEU A 68 -4.85 9.19 12.64
CA LEU A 68 -5.66 8.07 12.19
C LEU A 68 -6.91 8.00 13.06
N LYS A 69 -8.07 8.27 12.46
CA LYS A 69 -9.36 8.09 13.10
C LYS A 69 -9.76 6.61 12.99
N ARG A 70 -10.16 6.01 14.12
CA ARG A 70 -10.79 4.68 14.16
C ARG A 70 -12.19 4.72 13.59
#